data_AF-A0A8S3Z7X2-F1
#
_entry.id   AF-A0A8S3Z7X2-F1
#
_cell.length_a   1.000
_cell.length_b   1.000
_cell.length_c   1.000
_cell.angle_alpha   90.00
_cell.angle_beta   90.00
_cell.angle_gamma   90.00
#
_symmetry.space_group_name_H-M   'P 1'
#
loop_
_entity.id
_entity.type
_entity.pdbx_description
1 polymer ?
#
loop_
_entity_poly.entity_id
_entity_poly.type
_entity_poly.pdbx_seq_one_letter_code
_entity_poly.pdbx_strand_id
1 'polypeptide(L)'
;CENLSDAEHMTWLIINHVSDLILLSQESPVQDFIGAIHRNPAASSLFIQAIHARGDSITKPSMVKRTLKCLDAIHASQSGSLVALLIDKFLGCHRLAITRMTDSIVCQRLESLLGETAEEISKQLPKEDIEKLLHFMKSNGLIQQHQRLASLLGKLCAAAGSTAQIQLSPDRSHPLSLLPLDISSITIDKEFYLSVVKEQCFQASPSTRECAFLLQRLEYPDILSITMTKEFNLSILEECMSLGAFRSVLRYNRDAELGSAISEAGPHEPRLDPLFEASQLTLFRHINNVINQLPLPHQSLVFTDSAPASSLHYMDRIEELFTDTQWVDTNFVLAAALVHYLVALSHFPWNVELPAESHKDVASFAVLCAELINWSVSHDILPDSEQIQNCLACLSLLLQEQNIHLLIGRPEHATWVCSLVDSVYQILSS
;
A
#
# COMPACT_ATOMS: atom_id res chain seq x y z
N CYS A 1 -17.63 1.96 44.01
CA CYS A 1 -18.24 0.61 43.98
C CYS A 1 -18.21 -0.02 45.36
N GLU A 2 -19.37 -0.29 45.97
CA GLU A 2 -19.46 -0.65 47.41
C GLU A 2 -19.46 -2.17 47.68
N ASN A 3 -19.74 -3.02 46.69
CA ASN A 3 -19.83 -4.49 46.85
C ASN A 3 -18.83 -5.27 45.96
N LEU A 4 -17.54 -4.95 46.06
CA LEU A 4 -16.48 -5.60 45.26
C LEU A 4 -16.08 -7.01 45.75
N SER A 5 -16.62 -7.45 46.89
CA SER A 5 -16.37 -8.79 47.45
C SER A 5 -17.12 -9.89 46.70
N ASP A 6 -18.17 -9.54 45.95
CA ASP A 6 -18.95 -10.50 45.18
C ASP A 6 -18.39 -10.63 43.75
N ALA A 7 -17.57 -11.65 43.54
CA ALA A 7 -16.88 -11.90 42.29
C ALA A 7 -17.82 -12.32 41.15
N GLU A 8 -19.03 -12.80 41.45
CA GLU A 8 -19.99 -13.30 40.46
C GLU A 8 -20.55 -12.16 39.60
N HIS A 9 -21.04 -11.11 40.25
CA HIS A 9 -21.58 -9.92 39.58
C HIS A 9 -20.53 -9.20 38.73
N MET A 10 -19.30 -9.07 39.25
CA MET A 10 -18.19 -8.47 38.52
C MET A 10 -17.85 -9.28 37.26
N THR A 11 -17.75 -10.61 37.39
CA THR A 11 -17.46 -11.50 36.27
C THR A 11 -18.53 -11.44 35.20
N TRP A 12 -19.80 -11.51 35.60
CA TRP A 12 -20.94 -11.44 34.68
C TRP A 12 -20.95 -10.13 33.89
N LEU A 13 -20.70 -9.01 34.57
CA LEU A 13 -20.71 -7.69 33.94
C LEU A 13 -19.57 -7.53 32.93
N ILE A 14 -18.36 -8.02 33.26
CA ILE A 14 -17.23 -7.95 32.33
C ILE A 14 -17.49 -8.81 31.09
N ILE A 15 -17.93 -10.06 31.23
CA ILE A 15 -18.12 -10.97 30.09
C ILE A 15 -19.24 -10.46 29.16
N ASN A 16 -20.34 -9.96 29.73
CA ASN A 16 -21.54 -9.63 28.97
C ASN A 16 -21.58 -8.18 28.47
N HIS A 17 -20.92 -7.24 29.17
CA HIS A 17 -21.07 -5.80 28.92
C HIS A 17 -19.74 -5.06 28.74
N VAL A 18 -18.66 -5.75 28.32
CA VAL A 18 -17.35 -5.10 28.10
C VAL A 18 -17.40 -3.91 27.13
N SER A 19 -18.19 -3.99 26.06
CA SER A 19 -18.34 -2.89 25.10
C SER A 19 -19.02 -1.67 25.72
N ASP A 20 -20.03 -1.90 26.57
CA ASP A 20 -20.76 -0.85 27.29
C ASP A 20 -19.89 -0.21 28.37
N LEU A 21 -19.09 -1.02 29.07
CA LEU A 21 -18.08 -0.55 30.04
C LEU A 21 -17.06 0.38 29.37
N ILE A 22 -16.57 0.01 28.18
CA ILE A 22 -15.63 0.84 27.41
C ILE A 22 -16.30 2.13 26.94
N LEU A 23 -17.54 2.05 26.44
CA LEU A 23 -18.33 3.20 26.02
C LEU A 23 -18.51 4.20 27.17
N LEU A 24 -18.85 3.71 28.35
CA LEU A 24 -19.18 4.52 29.53
C LEU A 24 -17.98 4.77 30.46
N SER A 25 -16.75 4.46 30.02
CA SER A 25 -15.51 4.64 30.80
C SER A 25 -15.20 6.08 31.26
N GLN A 26 -15.98 7.07 30.81
CA GLN A 26 -15.87 8.46 31.25
C GLN A 26 -16.75 8.76 32.47
N GLU A 27 -17.73 7.91 32.75
CA GLU A 27 -18.63 8.06 33.88
C GLU A 27 -17.93 7.65 35.17
N SER A 28 -18.02 8.49 36.21
CA SER A 28 -17.33 8.28 37.49
C SER A 28 -17.60 6.89 38.12
N PRO A 29 -18.84 6.37 38.16
CA PRO A 29 -19.10 5.03 38.71
C PRO A 29 -18.41 3.91 37.92
N VAL A 30 -18.28 4.06 36.61
CA VAL A 30 -17.65 3.07 35.72
C VAL A 30 -16.13 3.16 35.84
N GLN A 31 -15.56 4.35 36.02
CA GLN A 31 -14.13 4.52 36.31
C GLN A 31 -13.74 3.85 37.63
N ASP A 32 -14.55 4.00 38.66
CA ASP A 32 -14.31 3.31 39.95
C ASP A 32 -14.38 1.79 39.79
N PHE A 33 -15.32 1.30 38.97
CA PHE A 33 -15.45 -0.12 38.67
C PHE A 33 -14.22 -0.66 37.91
N ILE A 34 -13.80 0.03 36.84
CA ILE A 34 -12.59 -0.31 36.08
C ILE A 34 -11.35 -0.25 36.98
N GLY A 35 -11.26 0.76 37.84
CA GLY A 35 -10.18 0.87 38.84
C GLY A 35 -10.16 -0.32 39.81
N ALA A 36 -11.31 -0.87 40.17
CA ALA A 36 -11.38 -2.08 40.98
C ALA A 36 -10.96 -3.35 40.21
N ILE A 37 -11.31 -3.46 38.92
CA ILE A 37 -10.83 -4.52 38.03
C ILE A 37 -9.29 -4.50 37.97
N HIS A 38 -8.68 -3.32 37.84
CA HIS A 38 -7.22 -3.15 37.73
C HIS A 38 -6.47 -3.57 39.00
N ARG A 39 -7.10 -3.52 40.17
CA ARG A 39 -6.51 -3.96 41.45
C ARG A 39 -6.57 -5.48 41.63
N ASN A 40 -7.37 -6.19 40.84
CA ASN A 40 -7.55 -7.63 40.95
C ASN A 40 -6.94 -8.35 39.72
N PRO A 41 -5.92 -9.22 39.91
CA PRO A 41 -5.25 -9.90 38.80
C PRO A 41 -6.20 -10.80 37.99
N ALA A 42 -7.13 -11.49 38.63
CA ALA A 42 -8.08 -12.38 37.96
C ALA A 42 -9.11 -11.60 37.15
N ALA A 43 -9.65 -10.52 37.72
CA ALA A 43 -10.59 -9.64 37.02
C ALA A 43 -9.93 -8.93 35.84
N SER A 44 -8.68 -8.47 36.00
CA SER A 44 -7.88 -7.89 34.93
C SER A 44 -7.64 -8.87 33.77
N SER A 45 -7.32 -10.13 34.08
CA SER A 45 -7.16 -11.19 33.06
C SER A 45 -8.46 -11.41 32.28
N LEU A 46 -9.58 -11.49 33.00
CA LEU A 46 -10.91 -11.71 32.42
C LEU A 46 -11.36 -10.51 31.57
N PHE A 47 -10.99 -9.29 31.95
CA PHE A 47 -11.23 -8.07 31.17
C PHE A 47 -10.46 -8.09 29.84
N ILE A 48 -9.19 -8.50 29.84
CA ILE A 48 -8.40 -8.69 28.60
C ILE A 48 -9.06 -9.72 27.69
N GLN A 49 -9.48 -10.87 28.24
CA GLN A 49 -10.12 -11.93 27.47
C GLN A 49 -11.46 -11.50 26.86
N ALA A 50 -12.27 -10.76 27.61
CA ALA A 50 -13.53 -10.23 27.11
C ALA A 50 -13.31 -9.23 25.94
N ILE A 51 -12.28 -8.38 26.03
CA ILE A 51 -11.88 -7.47 24.95
C ILE A 51 -11.35 -8.27 23.75
N HIS A 52 -10.54 -9.29 23.96
CA HIS A 52 -10.04 -10.17 22.90
C HIS A 52 -11.19 -10.82 22.12
N ALA A 53 -12.17 -11.39 22.83
CA ALA A 53 -13.32 -12.08 22.24
C ALA A 53 -14.26 -11.14 21.47
N ARG A 54 -14.31 -9.85 21.85
CA ARG A 54 -15.17 -8.85 21.18
C ARG A 54 -14.41 -7.87 20.29
N GLY A 55 -13.10 -8.06 20.11
CA GLY A 55 -12.20 -7.10 19.43
C GLY A 55 -12.68 -6.72 18.03
N ASP A 56 -13.28 -7.66 17.30
CA ASP A 56 -13.75 -7.44 15.93
C ASP A 56 -14.95 -6.48 15.85
N SER A 57 -15.68 -6.29 16.96
CA SER A 57 -16.76 -5.29 17.06
C SER A 57 -16.26 -3.87 17.39
N ILE A 58 -14.99 -3.73 17.80
CA ILE A 58 -14.38 -2.48 18.26
C ILE A 58 -13.59 -1.85 17.10
N THR A 59 -14.28 -1.42 16.04
CA THR A 59 -13.63 -0.83 14.84
C THR A 59 -13.67 0.70 14.84
N LYS A 60 -14.61 1.32 15.56
CA LYS A 60 -14.75 2.78 15.64
C LYS A 60 -13.54 3.41 16.34
N PRO A 61 -12.92 4.47 15.78
CA PRO A 61 -11.68 5.03 16.34
C PRO A 61 -11.85 5.58 17.75
N SER A 62 -13.01 6.15 18.05
CA SER A 62 -13.38 6.61 19.40
C SER A 62 -13.45 5.45 20.40
N MET A 63 -13.99 4.31 19.98
CA MET A 63 -14.10 3.09 20.78
C MET A 63 -12.74 2.46 21.05
N VAL A 64 -11.90 2.34 20.02
CA VAL A 64 -10.53 1.82 20.17
C VAL A 64 -9.73 2.70 21.13
N LYS A 65 -9.79 4.02 20.98
CA LYS A 65 -9.11 4.95 21.89
C LYS A 65 -9.56 4.79 23.35
N ARG A 66 -10.86 4.61 23.60
CA ARG A 66 -11.39 4.34 24.94
C ARG A 66 -10.92 2.98 25.47
N THR A 67 -10.89 1.96 24.61
CA THR A 67 -10.39 0.62 24.95
C THR A 67 -8.93 0.70 25.41
N LEU A 68 -8.06 1.34 24.63
CA LEU A 68 -6.64 1.50 24.98
C LEU A 68 -6.46 2.26 26.30
N LYS A 69 -7.26 3.28 26.59
CA LYS A 69 -7.23 3.98 27.89
C LYS A 69 -7.64 3.09 29.06
N CYS A 70 -8.62 2.19 28.86
CA CYS A 70 -9.01 1.24 29.89
C CYS A 70 -7.90 0.21 30.12
N LEU A 71 -7.22 -0.25 29.07
CA LEU A 71 -6.15 -1.24 29.15
C LEU A 71 -4.85 -0.70 29.78
N ASP A 72 -4.62 0.61 29.75
CA ASP A 72 -3.37 1.25 30.18
C ASP A 72 -3.00 0.97 31.65
N ALA A 73 -3.99 0.81 32.53
CA ALA A 73 -3.77 0.66 33.98
C ALA A 73 -4.03 -0.77 34.51
N ILE A 74 -4.04 -1.78 33.65
CA ILE A 74 -4.21 -3.19 34.03
C ILE A 74 -3.15 -3.66 35.04
N HIS A 75 -3.54 -4.64 35.87
CA HIS A 75 -2.67 -5.26 36.88
C HIS A 75 -1.34 -5.75 36.29
N ALA A 76 -0.23 -5.48 36.98
CA ALA A 76 1.13 -5.78 36.50
C ALA A 76 1.35 -7.26 36.16
N SER A 77 0.72 -8.17 36.90
CA SER A 77 0.82 -9.63 36.68
C SER A 77 0.19 -10.12 35.36
N GLN A 78 -0.55 -9.27 34.65
CA GLN A 78 -1.22 -9.58 33.39
C GLN A 78 -0.58 -8.85 32.20
N SER A 79 0.63 -8.30 32.39
CA SER A 79 1.31 -7.51 31.36
C SER A 79 1.62 -8.36 30.12
N GLY A 80 1.97 -9.65 30.29
CA GLY A 80 2.18 -10.56 29.16
C GLY A 80 0.95 -10.76 28.27
N SER A 81 -0.20 -11.07 28.87
CA SER A 81 -1.47 -11.24 28.14
C SER A 81 -1.94 -9.94 27.47
N LEU A 82 -1.69 -8.79 28.10
CA LEU A 82 -1.98 -7.48 27.54
C LEU A 82 -1.12 -7.19 26.31
N VAL A 83 0.19 -7.44 26.38
CA VAL A 83 1.13 -7.27 25.26
C VAL A 83 0.69 -8.13 24.06
N ALA A 84 0.33 -9.40 24.31
CA ALA A 84 -0.15 -10.30 23.26
C ALA A 84 -1.41 -9.76 22.55
N LEU A 85 -2.42 -9.33 23.32
CA LEU A 85 -3.64 -8.69 22.78
C LEU A 85 -3.32 -7.47 21.91
N LEU A 86 -2.48 -6.58 22.43
CA LEU A 86 -2.19 -5.29 21.77
C LEU A 86 -1.42 -5.47 20.46
N ILE A 87 -0.47 -6.40 20.42
CA ILE A 87 0.28 -6.73 19.21
C ILE A 87 -0.63 -7.38 18.17
N ASP A 88 -1.45 -8.35 18.57
CA ASP A 88 -2.31 -9.12 17.67
C ASP A 88 -3.44 -8.27 17.06
N LYS A 89 -4.16 -7.48 17.88
CA LYS A 89 -5.39 -6.79 17.45
C LYS A 89 -5.24 -5.32 17.11
N PHE A 90 -4.29 -4.60 17.73
CA PHE A 90 -4.27 -3.12 17.67
C PHE A 90 -3.03 -2.53 16.99
N LEU A 91 -1.90 -3.24 16.97
CA LEU A 91 -0.66 -2.73 16.38
C LEU A 91 -0.73 -2.66 14.84
N GLY A 92 -1.41 -3.62 14.19
CA GLY A 92 -1.62 -3.64 12.74
C GLY A 92 -2.67 -2.66 12.21
N CYS A 93 -3.20 -1.75 13.03
CA CYS A 93 -4.24 -0.81 12.61
C CYS A 93 -3.67 0.24 11.64
N HIS A 94 -4.41 0.54 10.57
CA HIS A 94 -4.07 1.61 9.60
C HIS A 94 -3.98 3.00 10.26
N ARG A 95 -4.63 3.21 11.41
CA ARG A 95 -4.71 4.52 12.07
C ARG A 95 -3.49 4.77 12.96
N LEU A 96 -2.51 5.51 12.43
CA LEU A 96 -1.24 5.83 13.09
C LEU A 96 -1.36 6.35 14.54
N ALA A 97 -2.38 7.14 14.86
CA ALA A 97 -2.57 7.66 16.22
C ALA A 97 -2.87 6.54 17.24
N ILE A 98 -3.66 5.54 16.83
CA ILE A 98 -3.96 4.36 17.64
C ILE A 98 -2.69 3.51 17.74
N THR A 99 -2.02 3.27 16.62
CA THR A 99 -0.78 2.49 16.57
C THR A 99 0.31 3.07 17.47
N ARG A 100 0.50 4.39 17.49
CA ARG A 100 1.45 5.07 18.40
C ARG A 100 1.05 4.95 19.87
N MET A 101 -0.24 5.04 20.17
CA MET A 101 -0.75 4.88 21.53
C MET A 101 -0.54 3.44 22.01
N THR A 102 -0.85 2.45 21.17
CA THR A 102 -0.58 1.03 21.42
C THR A 102 0.90 0.77 21.63
N ASP A 103 1.77 1.26 20.74
CA ASP A 103 3.24 1.10 20.84
C ASP A 103 3.79 1.66 22.17
N SER A 104 3.30 2.82 22.61
CA SER A 104 3.68 3.41 23.89
C SER A 104 3.30 2.52 25.08
N ILE A 105 2.07 2.00 25.10
CA ILE A 105 1.58 1.11 26.18
C ILE A 105 2.40 -0.18 26.19
N VAL A 106 2.59 -0.81 25.03
CA VAL A 106 3.34 -2.07 24.93
C VAL A 106 4.79 -1.87 25.36
N CYS A 107 5.47 -0.82 24.87
CA CYS A 107 6.85 -0.54 25.27
C CYS A 107 6.98 -0.33 26.78
N GLN A 108 6.09 0.45 27.39
CA GLN A 108 6.12 0.70 28.84
C GLN A 108 5.89 -0.59 29.64
N ARG A 109 4.98 -1.46 29.19
CA ARG A 109 4.71 -2.76 29.83
C ARG A 109 5.89 -3.73 29.70
N LEU A 110 6.53 -3.78 28.54
CA LEU A 110 7.74 -4.57 28.34
C LEU A 110 8.91 -4.06 29.17
N GLU A 111 9.09 -2.74 29.31
CA GLU A 111 10.12 -2.15 30.16
C GLU A 111 9.89 -2.48 31.64
N SER A 112 8.64 -2.45 32.11
CA SER A 112 8.29 -2.90 33.45
C SER A 112 8.62 -4.38 33.66
N LEU A 113 8.25 -5.25 32.70
CA LEU A 113 8.54 -6.68 32.76
C LEU A 113 10.04 -6.99 32.72
N LEU A 114 10.83 -6.24 31.96
CA LEU A 114 12.29 -6.40 31.93
C LEU A 114 12.97 -6.06 33.27
N GLY A 115 12.29 -5.31 34.15
CA GLY A 115 12.73 -5.05 35.51
C GLY A 115 12.38 -6.14 36.53
N GLU A 116 11.55 -7.12 36.15
CA GLU A 116 11.10 -8.22 37.01
C GLU A 116 12.08 -9.41 36.97
N THR A 117 11.85 -10.41 37.83
CA THR A 117 12.69 -11.61 37.87
C THR A 117 12.44 -12.53 36.67
N ALA A 118 13.43 -13.32 36.24
CA ALA A 118 13.28 -14.24 35.10
C ALA A 118 12.15 -15.29 35.28
N GLU A 119 11.82 -15.64 36.53
CA GLU A 119 10.69 -16.52 36.85
C GLU A 119 9.33 -15.84 36.62
N GLU A 120 9.21 -14.55 36.90
CA GLU A 120 7.99 -13.77 36.66
C GLU A 120 7.79 -13.48 35.17
N ILE A 121 8.87 -13.17 34.46
CA ILE A 121 8.88 -13.01 33.00
C ILE A 121 8.37 -14.29 32.33
N SER A 122 8.93 -15.45 32.69
CA SER A 122 8.54 -16.74 32.09
C SER A 122 7.13 -17.21 32.46
N LYS A 123 6.60 -16.79 33.62
CA LYS A 123 5.20 -17.05 34.01
C LYS A 123 4.20 -16.22 33.21
N GLN A 124 4.51 -14.95 32.96
CA GLN A 124 3.58 -14.05 32.26
C GLN A 124 3.66 -14.17 30.74
N LEU A 125 4.86 -14.38 30.21
CA LEU A 125 5.10 -14.46 28.77
C LEU A 125 6.15 -15.57 28.50
N PRO A 126 5.71 -16.81 28.25
CA PRO A 126 6.62 -17.91 28.02
C PRO A 126 7.37 -17.72 26.70
N LYS A 127 8.52 -18.38 26.57
CA LYS A 127 9.43 -18.23 25.42
C LYS A 127 8.73 -18.45 24.08
N GLU A 128 7.89 -19.48 24.01
CA GLU A 128 7.13 -19.84 22.81
C GLU A 128 6.20 -18.71 22.35
N ASP A 129 5.61 -17.96 23.28
CA ASP A 129 4.69 -16.88 22.95
C ASP A 129 5.43 -15.61 22.51
N ILE A 130 6.63 -15.36 23.06
CA ILE A 130 7.53 -14.30 22.57
C ILE A 130 7.93 -14.57 21.12
N GLU A 131 8.32 -15.82 20.82
CA GLU A 131 8.70 -16.24 19.48
C GLU A 131 7.53 -16.14 18.49
N LYS A 132 6.32 -16.54 18.89
CA LYS A 132 5.10 -16.35 18.08
C LYS A 132 4.82 -14.87 17.79
N LEU A 133 4.95 -14.00 18.79
CA LEU A 133 4.74 -12.55 18.62
C LEU A 133 5.77 -11.94 17.67
N LEU A 134 7.04 -12.34 17.79
CA LEU A 134 8.10 -11.90 16.88
C LEU A 134 7.87 -12.40 15.44
N HIS A 135 7.46 -13.65 15.29
CA HIS A 135 7.10 -14.19 13.98
C HIS A 135 5.91 -13.43 13.36
N PHE A 136 4.87 -13.14 14.14
CA PHE A 136 3.73 -12.35 13.71
C PHE A 136 4.13 -10.92 13.29
N MET A 137 4.99 -10.26 14.07
CA MET A 137 5.49 -8.94 13.70
C MET A 137 6.34 -8.99 12.42
N LYS A 138 7.06 -10.09 12.17
CA LYS A 138 7.85 -10.28 10.95
C LYS A 138 6.96 -10.52 9.73
N SER A 139 6.00 -11.42 9.82
CA SER A 139 5.08 -11.73 8.71
C SER A 139 4.26 -10.52 8.28
N ASN A 140 3.93 -9.63 9.23
CA ASN A 140 3.11 -8.46 8.97
C ASN A 140 3.93 -7.17 8.72
N GLY A 141 5.26 -7.26 8.61
CA GLY A 141 6.13 -6.09 8.35
C GLY A 141 6.21 -5.06 9.49
N LEU A 142 5.66 -5.36 10.66
CA LEU A 142 5.56 -4.43 11.80
C LEU A 142 6.91 -4.15 12.47
N ILE A 143 7.90 -5.04 12.29
CA ILE A 143 9.26 -4.87 12.83
C ILE A 143 9.92 -3.59 12.31
N GLN A 144 9.70 -3.24 11.04
CA GLN A 144 10.33 -2.05 10.44
C GLN A 144 9.73 -0.76 11.01
N GLN A 145 8.44 -0.76 11.29
CA GLN A 145 7.71 0.40 11.82
C GLN A 145 7.97 0.59 13.32
N HIS A 146 8.12 -0.51 14.07
CA HIS A 146 8.24 -0.52 15.53
C HIS A 146 9.59 -1.07 16.01
N GLN A 147 10.69 -0.43 15.60
CA GLN A 147 12.05 -0.89 15.91
C GLN A 147 12.34 -0.97 17.43
N ARG A 148 11.84 0.00 18.20
CA ARG A 148 11.99 -0.01 19.68
C ARG A 148 11.31 -1.24 20.27
N LEU A 149 10.06 -1.50 19.89
CA LEU A 149 9.30 -2.65 20.36
C LEU A 149 10.01 -3.98 20.04
N ALA A 150 10.46 -4.13 18.79
CA ALA A 150 11.20 -5.32 18.36
C ALA A 150 12.49 -5.51 19.19
N SER A 151 13.22 -4.42 19.48
CA SER A 151 14.41 -4.48 20.33
C SER A 151 14.12 -4.88 21.78
N LEU A 152 12.98 -4.43 22.34
CA LEU A 152 12.56 -4.77 23.70
C LEU A 152 12.13 -6.24 23.81
N LEU A 153 11.36 -6.73 22.82
CA LEU A 153 11.00 -8.15 22.73
C LEU A 153 12.24 -9.05 22.58
N GLY A 154 13.23 -8.61 21.78
CA GLY A 154 14.51 -9.32 21.67
C GLY A 154 15.29 -9.38 22.98
N LYS A 155 15.33 -8.27 23.74
CA LYS A 155 15.94 -8.24 25.08
C LYS A 155 15.20 -9.15 26.06
N LEU A 156 13.87 -9.20 25.98
CA LEU A 156 13.05 -10.04 26.85
C LEU A 156 13.23 -11.53 26.52
N CYS A 157 13.37 -11.87 25.24
CA CYS A 157 13.73 -13.22 24.78
C CYS A 157 15.11 -13.66 25.31
N ALA A 158 16.10 -12.76 25.27
CA ALA A 158 17.43 -13.01 25.85
C ALA A 158 17.38 -13.16 27.38
N ALA A 159 16.61 -12.32 28.08
CA ALA A 159 16.42 -12.37 29.53
C ALA A 159 15.68 -13.64 29.99
N ALA A 160 14.76 -14.17 29.17
CA ALA A 160 14.11 -15.45 29.40
C ALA A 160 15.04 -16.65 29.14
N GLY A 161 16.28 -16.44 28.68
CA GLY A 161 17.26 -17.49 28.42
C GLY A 161 16.98 -18.26 27.12
N SER A 162 16.52 -17.60 26.07
CA SER A 162 16.52 -18.14 24.71
C SER A 162 17.82 -17.77 23.99
N THR A 163 18.35 -18.69 23.19
CA THR A 163 19.48 -18.47 22.27
C THR A 163 19.02 -18.01 20.87
N ALA A 164 17.72 -17.80 20.67
CA ALA A 164 17.17 -17.26 19.44
C ALA A 164 17.61 -15.79 19.28
N GLN A 165 18.76 -15.60 18.63
CA GLN A 165 19.12 -14.29 18.09
C GLN A 165 18.08 -13.96 17.03
N ILE A 166 17.27 -12.94 17.29
CA ILE A 166 16.52 -12.27 16.23
C ILE A 166 17.59 -11.70 15.29
N GLN A 167 17.90 -12.42 14.22
CA GLN A 167 18.39 -11.76 13.03
C GLN A 167 17.21 -10.94 12.51
N LEU A 168 17.13 -9.68 12.97
CA LEU A 168 16.33 -8.66 12.33
C LEU A 168 16.76 -8.73 10.86
N SER A 169 15.87 -9.22 10.00
CA SER A 169 16.17 -9.35 8.58
C SER A 169 16.64 -7.99 8.03
N PRO A 170 17.59 -7.99 7.10
CA PRO A 170 18.56 -6.93 6.87
C PRO A 170 18.01 -5.71 6.12
N ASP A 171 16.73 -5.37 6.25
CA ASP A 171 16.15 -4.43 5.29
C ASP A 171 16.33 -2.96 5.65
N ARG A 172 16.52 -2.59 6.94
CA ARG A 172 16.79 -1.18 7.32
C ARG A 172 17.60 -0.97 8.60
N SER A 173 18.40 -1.96 9.01
CA SER A 173 19.45 -1.67 9.99
C SER A 173 20.59 -0.96 9.26
N HIS A 174 21.08 0.17 9.77
CA HIS A 174 22.27 0.90 9.27
C HIS A 174 23.30 -0.08 8.70
N PRO A 175 23.97 0.18 7.56
CA PRO A 175 24.85 -0.77 6.85
C PRO A 175 26.00 -1.40 7.67
N LEU A 176 26.14 -1.06 8.96
CA LEU A 176 27.10 -1.59 9.92
C LEU A 176 26.46 -2.47 11.01
N SER A 177 25.14 -2.69 10.98
CA SER A 177 24.39 -3.53 11.93
C SER A 177 24.20 -4.96 11.43
N LEU A 178 24.60 -5.24 10.19
CA LEU A 178 24.87 -6.60 9.75
C LEU A 178 26.06 -7.08 10.59
N LEU A 179 25.97 -8.28 11.18
CA LEU A 179 27.20 -9.00 11.51
C LEU A 179 28.13 -8.94 10.29
N PRO A 180 29.44 -8.77 10.47
CA PRO A 180 30.34 -8.36 9.39
C PRO A 180 30.30 -9.44 8.30
N LEU A 181 29.49 -9.20 7.27
CA LEU A 181 29.80 -9.67 5.94
C LEU A 181 31.18 -9.08 5.66
N ASP A 182 32.19 -9.92 5.44
CA ASP A 182 33.52 -9.48 5.08
C ASP A 182 33.38 -8.56 3.86
N ILE A 183 33.38 -7.24 4.10
CA ILE A 183 33.23 -6.19 3.07
C ILE A 183 34.35 -6.34 2.02
N SER A 184 35.43 -7.04 2.36
CA SER A 184 36.52 -7.44 1.47
C SER A 184 36.15 -8.49 0.42
N SER A 185 35.01 -9.16 0.54
CA SER A 185 34.56 -10.22 -0.39
C SER A 185 33.54 -9.75 -1.43
N ILE A 186 33.01 -8.54 -1.30
CA ILE A 186 32.03 -7.98 -2.24
C ILE A 186 32.77 -7.25 -3.37
N THR A 187 32.83 -7.85 -4.55
CA THR A 187 33.27 -7.16 -5.77
C THR A 187 32.09 -6.34 -6.32
N ILE A 188 32.28 -5.03 -6.45
CA ILE A 188 31.26 -4.13 -7.00
C ILE A 188 31.33 -4.23 -8.52
N ASP A 189 30.69 -5.26 -9.07
CA ASP A 189 30.61 -5.52 -10.50
C ASP A 189 29.25 -5.10 -11.08
N LYS A 190 29.14 -5.01 -12.42
CA LYS A 190 27.87 -4.70 -13.12
C LYS A 190 26.73 -5.65 -12.68
N GLU A 191 27.05 -6.93 -12.50
CA GLU A 191 26.09 -7.95 -12.06
C GLU A 191 25.59 -7.73 -10.63
N PHE A 192 26.47 -7.31 -9.71
CA PHE A 192 26.10 -6.93 -8.35
C PHE A 192 25.18 -5.69 -8.36
N TYR A 193 25.48 -4.70 -9.20
CA TYR A 193 24.59 -3.55 -9.33
C TYR A 193 23.21 -3.96 -9.86
N LEU A 194 23.15 -4.82 -10.89
CA LEU A 194 21.90 -5.34 -11.43
C LEU A 194 21.10 -6.15 -10.41
N SER A 195 21.76 -6.95 -9.56
CA SER A 195 21.06 -7.71 -8.51
C SER A 195 20.41 -6.78 -7.48
N VAL A 196 21.11 -5.71 -7.07
CA VAL A 196 20.57 -4.71 -6.15
C VAL A 196 19.40 -3.96 -6.79
N VAL A 197 19.52 -3.56 -8.06
CA VAL A 197 18.40 -2.88 -8.76
C VAL A 197 17.18 -3.79 -8.84
N LYS A 198 17.35 -5.07 -9.17
CA LYS A 198 16.24 -6.05 -9.20
C LYS A 198 15.61 -6.22 -7.82
N GLU A 199 16.42 -6.41 -6.79
CA GLU A 199 15.93 -6.58 -5.41
C GLU A 199 15.08 -5.40 -4.95
N GLN A 200 15.48 -4.15 -5.27
CA GLN A 200 14.73 -2.95 -4.90
C GLN A 200 13.48 -2.75 -5.77
N CYS A 201 13.57 -3.04 -7.08
CA CYS A 201 12.44 -2.84 -8.00
C CYS A 201 11.35 -3.92 -7.88
N PHE A 202 11.67 -5.09 -7.31
CA PHE A 202 10.73 -6.21 -7.15
C PHE A 202 10.06 -6.25 -5.77
N GLN A 203 10.30 -5.24 -4.92
CA GLN A 203 9.64 -5.13 -3.62
C GLN A 203 8.14 -4.82 -3.79
N ALA A 204 7.33 -5.30 -2.85
CA ALA A 204 5.89 -4.99 -2.81
C ALA A 204 5.62 -3.49 -2.58
N SER A 205 6.49 -2.80 -1.82
CA SER A 205 6.40 -1.36 -1.54
C SER A 205 7.75 -0.66 -1.79
N PRO A 206 8.13 -0.42 -3.06
CA PRO A 206 9.41 0.15 -3.43
C PRO A 206 9.44 1.66 -3.18
N SER A 207 10.63 2.21 -2.93
CA SER A 207 10.86 3.65 -3.04
C SER A 207 10.93 4.02 -4.53
N THR A 208 9.78 4.36 -5.12
CA THR A 208 9.61 4.64 -6.58
C THR A 208 10.70 5.56 -7.13
N ARG A 209 10.95 6.68 -6.44
CA ARG A 209 11.96 7.67 -6.84
C ARG A 209 13.39 7.13 -6.80
N GLU A 210 13.76 6.37 -5.77
CA GLU A 210 15.12 5.80 -5.68
C GLU A 210 15.34 4.73 -6.74
N CYS A 211 14.31 3.89 -6.98
CA CYS A 211 14.33 2.88 -8.01
C CYS A 211 14.50 3.50 -9.41
N ALA A 212 13.80 4.61 -9.71
CA ALA A 212 13.99 5.34 -10.95
C ALA A 212 15.43 5.85 -11.12
N PHE A 213 16.05 6.38 -10.05
CA PHE A 213 17.46 6.80 -10.07
C PHE A 213 18.45 5.64 -10.26
N LEU A 214 18.13 4.45 -9.73
CA LEU A 214 18.94 3.25 -9.94
C LEU A 214 18.85 2.79 -11.41
N LEU A 215 17.63 2.68 -11.95
CA LEU A 215 17.39 2.31 -13.34
C LEU A 215 18.04 3.29 -14.33
N GLN A 216 18.07 4.58 -14.00
CA GLN A 216 18.69 5.63 -14.81
C GLN A 216 20.18 5.35 -15.15
N ARG A 217 20.91 4.65 -14.27
CA ARG A 217 22.35 4.38 -14.44
C ARG A 217 22.63 3.19 -15.37
N LEU A 218 21.60 2.42 -15.72
CA LEU A 218 21.71 1.25 -16.58
C LEU A 218 21.62 1.63 -18.06
N GLU A 219 22.09 0.72 -18.91
CA GLU A 219 21.91 0.83 -20.35
C GLU A 219 20.50 0.37 -20.75
N TYR A 220 20.00 0.85 -21.89
CA TYR A 220 18.68 0.48 -22.44
C TYR A 220 18.33 -1.03 -22.37
N PRO A 221 19.18 -1.97 -22.83
CA PRO A 221 18.83 -3.40 -22.78
C PRO A 221 18.68 -3.92 -21.35
N ASP A 222 19.48 -3.41 -20.41
CA ASP A 222 19.43 -3.80 -19.01
C ASP A 222 18.15 -3.27 -18.35
N ILE A 223 17.78 -2.01 -18.61
CA ILE A 223 16.53 -1.41 -18.12
C ILE A 223 15.34 -2.24 -18.61
N LEU A 224 15.26 -2.51 -19.92
CA LEU A 224 14.18 -3.32 -20.48
C LEU A 224 14.14 -4.73 -19.89
N SER A 225 15.29 -5.34 -19.63
CA SER A 225 15.35 -6.68 -19.04
C SER A 225 14.76 -6.73 -17.63
N ILE A 226 14.74 -5.61 -16.91
CA ILE A 226 14.17 -5.50 -15.56
C ILE A 226 12.70 -5.10 -15.66
N THR A 227 12.37 -4.04 -16.41
CA THR A 227 11.01 -3.47 -16.48
C THR A 227 10.00 -4.39 -17.17
N MET A 228 10.44 -5.33 -18.02
CA MET A 228 9.58 -6.30 -18.70
C MET A 228 9.33 -7.59 -17.90
N THR A 229 9.92 -7.73 -16.72
CA THR A 229 9.69 -8.91 -15.87
C THR A 229 8.34 -8.82 -15.17
N LYS A 230 7.73 -9.98 -14.88
CA LYS A 230 6.44 -10.04 -14.17
C LYS A 230 6.52 -9.59 -12.71
N GLU A 231 7.71 -9.64 -12.12
CA GLU A 231 7.96 -9.26 -10.72
C GLU A 231 8.25 -7.77 -10.58
N PHE A 232 8.36 -7.04 -11.70
CA PHE A 232 8.60 -5.61 -11.68
C PHE A 232 7.39 -4.84 -11.15
N ASN A 233 7.63 -3.97 -10.17
CA ASN A 233 6.58 -3.14 -9.62
C ASN A 233 6.26 -1.96 -10.55
N LEU A 234 5.06 -1.98 -11.13
CA LEU A 234 4.61 -0.99 -12.12
C LEU A 234 4.48 0.43 -11.54
N SER A 235 4.40 0.60 -10.22
CA SER A 235 4.36 1.93 -9.58
C SER A 235 5.63 2.75 -9.83
N ILE A 236 6.74 2.09 -10.17
CA ILE A 236 8.01 2.73 -10.48
C ILE A 236 7.95 3.42 -11.87
N LEU A 237 7.06 2.98 -12.78
CA LEU A 237 6.98 3.50 -14.15
C LEU A 237 6.68 4.99 -14.21
N GLU A 238 5.81 5.48 -13.32
CA GLU A 238 5.46 6.89 -13.22
C GLU A 238 6.70 7.78 -13.01
N GLU A 239 7.53 7.43 -12.03
CA GLU A 239 8.76 8.16 -11.72
C GLU A 239 9.83 7.96 -12.80
N CYS A 240 9.91 6.77 -13.41
CA CYS A 240 10.80 6.53 -14.54
C CYS A 240 10.45 7.40 -15.76
N MET A 241 9.17 7.60 -16.04
CA MET A 241 8.70 8.48 -17.12
C MET A 241 9.00 9.94 -16.81
N SER A 242 8.69 10.39 -15.59
CA SER A 242 8.94 11.77 -15.17
C SER A 242 10.42 12.12 -15.21
N LEU A 243 11.27 11.26 -14.64
CA LEU A 243 12.72 11.43 -14.65
C LEU A 243 13.30 11.31 -16.06
N GLY A 244 12.83 10.32 -16.84
CA GLY A 244 13.25 10.12 -18.22
C GLY A 244 12.90 11.30 -19.13
N ALA A 245 11.70 11.88 -18.97
CA ALA A 245 11.26 13.06 -19.71
C ALA A 245 12.08 14.29 -19.36
N PHE A 246 12.28 14.56 -18.06
CA PHE A 246 13.12 15.65 -17.58
C PHE A 246 14.54 15.58 -18.17
N ARG A 247 15.14 14.38 -18.18
CA ARG A 247 16.47 14.16 -18.77
C ARG A 247 16.49 14.31 -20.28
N SER A 248 15.44 13.88 -20.96
CA SER A 248 15.32 14.05 -22.42
C SER A 248 15.32 15.54 -22.78
N VAL A 249 14.58 16.37 -22.03
CA VAL A 249 14.59 17.83 -22.19
C VAL A 249 15.96 18.43 -21.86
N LEU A 250 16.62 17.99 -20.78
CA LEU A 250 17.96 18.46 -20.44
C LEU A 250 19.00 18.13 -21.53
N ARG A 251 18.95 16.92 -22.10
CA ARG A 251 19.81 16.52 -23.22
C ARG A 251 19.53 17.40 -24.43
N TYR A 252 18.28 17.61 -24.77
CA TYR A 252 17.88 18.48 -25.88
C TYR A 252 18.40 19.92 -25.70
N ASN A 253 18.22 20.52 -24.52
CA ASN A 253 18.70 21.87 -24.26
C ASN A 253 20.23 21.95 -24.36
N ARG A 254 20.96 20.96 -23.84
CA ARG A 254 22.41 20.87 -23.95
C ARG A 254 22.88 20.72 -25.40
N ASP A 255 22.20 19.88 -26.18
CA ASP A 255 22.52 19.64 -27.58
C ASP A 255 22.16 20.85 -28.45
N ALA A 256 21.12 21.61 -28.09
CA ALA A 256 20.78 22.89 -28.72
C ALA A 256 21.83 23.97 -28.41
N GLU A 257 22.34 24.04 -27.17
CA GLU A 257 23.45 24.93 -26.79
C GLU A 257 24.74 24.58 -27.54
N LEU A 258 25.14 23.30 -27.60
CA LEU A 258 26.32 22.84 -28.33
C LEU A 258 26.17 22.96 -29.86
N GLY A 259 24.97 22.67 -30.39
CA GLY A 259 24.64 22.79 -31.81
C GLY A 259 24.70 24.23 -32.32
N SER A 260 24.50 25.22 -31.44
CA SER A 260 24.74 26.64 -31.75
C SER A 260 26.22 26.99 -31.94
N ALA A 261 27.14 26.17 -31.39
CA ALA A 261 28.59 26.39 -31.47
C ALA A 261 29.27 25.61 -32.61
N ILE A 262 28.61 24.60 -33.19
CA ILE A 262 29.14 23.74 -34.26
C ILE A 262 28.05 23.57 -35.33
N SER A 263 27.83 24.62 -36.12
CA SER A 263 27.04 24.52 -37.36
C SER A 263 27.76 23.60 -38.34
N GLU A 264 27.36 22.31 -38.45
CA GLU A 264 27.48 21.49 -39.68
C GLU A 264 26.91 20.04 -39.58
N ALA A 265 26.12 19.68 -38.56
CA ALA A 265 25.36 18.43 -38.57
C ALA A 265 23.88 18.70 -38.87
N GLY A 266 23.26 17.89 -39.75
CA GLY A 266 21.85 18.02 -40.16
C GLY A 266 20.85 17.94 -39.00
N PRO A 267 19.53 17.90 -39.28
CA PRO A 267 18.51 17.83 -38.23
C PRO A 267 18.69 16.53 -37.43
N HIS A 268 19.39 16.61 -36.31
CA HIS A 268 19.48 15.50 -35.38
C HIS A 268 18.10 15.34 -34.74
N GLU A 269 17.46 14.20 -35.00
CA GLU A 269 16.25 13.83 -34.28
C GLU A 269 16.55 13.86 -32.77
N PRO A 270 15.72 14.54 -31.98
CA PRO A 270 15.91 14.67 -30.55
C PRO A 270 15.88 13.28 -29.92
N ARG A 271 17.00 12.89 -29.31
CA ARG A 271 17.16 11.56 -28.74
C ARG A 271 16.57 11.51 -27.33
N LEU A 272 15.58 10.64 -27.14
CA LEU A 272 14.98 10.40 -25.83
C LEU A 272 15.96 9.70 -24.89
N ASP A 273 15.78 9.88 -23.59
CA ASP A 273 16.57 9.19 -22.60
C ASP A 273 16.23 7.68 -22.62
N PRO A 274 17.22 6.77 -22.52
CA PRO A 274 16.97 5.32 -22.52
C PRO A 274 15.94 4.86 -21.47
N LEU A 275 15.88 5.55 -20.33
CA LEU A 275 14.89 5.29 -19.29
C LEU A 275 13.46 5.59 -19.76
N PHE A 276 13.28 6.68 -20.50
CA PHE A 276 11.97 7.08 -21.03
C PHE A 276 11.51 6.10 -22.11
N GLU A 277 12.38 5.78 -23.07
CA GLU A 277 12.08 4.82 -24.15
C GLU A 277 11.71 3.44 -23.59
N ALA A 278 12.48 2.93 -22.62
CA ALA A 278 12.21 1.64 -22.01
C ALA A 278 10.89 1.64 -21.23
N SER A 279 10.61 2.69 -20.47
CA SER A 279 9.37 2.83 -19.69
C SER A 279 8.14 2.97 -20.57
N GLN A 280 8.26 3.73 -21.67
CA GLN A 280 7.22 3.86 -22.69
C GLN A 280 6.87 2.51 -23.31
N LEU A 281 7.89 1.72 -23.71
CA LEU A 281 7.68 0.40 -24.29
C LEU A 281 7.02 -0.56 -23.28
N THR A 282 7.46 -0.53 -22.02
CA THR A 282 6.86 -1.33 -20.94
C THR A 282 5.39 -0.96 -20.76
N LEU A 283 5.08 0.33 -20.61
CA LEU A 283 3.71 0.81 -20.43
C LEU A 283 2.77 0.33 -21.54
N PHE A 284 3.12 0.55 -22.81
CA PHE A 284 2.23 0.18 -23.91
C PHE A 284 2.04 -1.33 -24.03
N ARG A 285 3.06 -2.14 -23.71
CA ARG A 285 2.89 -3.60 -23.68
C ARG A 285 1.93 -4.04 -22.58
N HIS A 286 2.01 -3.44 -21.38
CA HIS A 286 1.06 -3.75 -20.32
C HIS A 286 -0.35 -3.27 -20.65
N ILE A 287 -0.53 -2.08 -21.22
CA ILE A 287 -1.83 -1.60 -21.71
C ILE A 287 -2.39 -2.55 -22.77
N ASN A 288 -1.60 -2.93 -23.78
CA ASN A 288 -2.06 -3.85 -24.82
C ASN A 288 -2.47 -5.21 -24.22
N ASN A 289 -1.72 -5.74 -23.26
CA ASN A 289 -2.08 -6.97 -22.54
C ASN A 289 -3.42 -6.85 -21.80
N VAL A 290 -3.69 -5.71 -21.14
CA VAL A 290 -4.98 -5.44 -20.49
C VAL A 290 -6.10 -5.40 -21.52
N ILE A 291 -5.93 -4.67 -22.61
CA ILE A 291 -6.95 -4.58 -23.68
C ILE A 291 -7.24 -5.94 -24.31
N ASN A 292 -6.23 -6.80 -24.47
CA ASN A 292 -6.42 -8.16 -24.99
C ASN A 292 -7.22 -9.08 -24.04
N GLN A 293 -7.31 -8.75 -22.75
CA GLN A 293 -8.12 -9.50 -21.78
C GLN A 293 -9.61 -9.12 -21.85
N LEU A 294 -9.92 -7.91 -22.34
CA LEU A 294 -11.28 -7.37 -22.36
C LEU A 294 -12.19 -8.12 -23.34
N PRO A 295 -13.48 -8.27 -23.01
CA PRO A 295 -14.47 -8.83 -23.92
C PRO A 295 -14.69 -7.94 -25.16
N LEU A 296 -14.79 -8.58 -26.33
CA LEU A 296 -15.09 -7.95 -27.61
C LEU A 296 -16.43 -8.49 -28.16
N PRO A 297 -17.30 -7.66 -28.76
CA PRO A 297 -17.19 -6.20 -28.92
C PRO A 297 -17.51 -5.43 -27.62
N HIS A 298 -16.97 -4.22 -27.50
CA HIS A 298 -17.25 -3.32 -26.37
C HIS A 298 -18.74 -2.95 -26.29
N GLN A 299 -19.32 -3.06 -25.09
CA GLN A 299 -20.69 -2.67 -24.78
C GLN A 299 -20.68 -1.70 -23.59
N SER A 300 -21.58 -0.72 -23.60
CA SER A 300 -21.64 0.26 -22.50
C SER A 300 -22.20 -0.38 -21.23
N LEU A 301 -21.60 -0.07 -20.07
CA LEU A 301 -22.02 -0.59 -18.76
C LEU A 301 -23.31 0.10 -18.30
N VAL A 302 -24.45 -0.44 -18.73
CA VAL A 302 -25.76 -0.03 -18.20
C VAL A 302 -26.19 -1.04 -17.14
N PHE A 303 -26.08 -0.65 -15.87
CA PHE A 303 -26.49 -1.45 -14.70
C PHE A 303 -28.02 -1.48 -14.54
N THR A 304 -28.75 -1.93 -15.56
CA THR A 304 -30.22 -2.10 -15.53
C THR A 304 -30.61 -3.54 -15.84
N ASP A 305 -31.55 -4.08 -15.05
CA ASP A 305 -32.02 -5.47 -15.11
C ASP A 305 -32.68 -5.91 -16.44
N SER A 306 -32.90 -5.00 -17.40
CA SER A 306 -33.59 -5.29 -18.67
C SER A 306 -32.66 -5.39 -19.90
N ALA A 307 -31.42 -5.83 -19.71
CA ALA A 307 -30.43 -5.92 -20.78
C ALA A 307 -30.57 -7.21 -21.63
N PRO A 308 -30.21 -7.18 -22.94
CA PRO A 308 -30.19 -8.37 -23.78
C PRO A 308 -29.17 -9.41 -23.28
N ALA A 309 -29.38 -10.70 -23.56
CA ALA A 309 -28.52 -11.79 -23.07
C ALA A 309 -27.02 -11.66 -23.44
N SER A 310 -26.70 -11.01 -24.56
CA SER A 310 -25.32 -10.71 -24.97
C SER A 310 -24.67 -9.59 -24.14
N SER A 311 -25.47 -8.73 -23.53
CA SER A 311 -25.02 -7.69 -22.60
C SER A 311 -24.83 -8.26 -21.21
N LEU A 312 -25.70 -9.18 -20.77
CA LEU A 312 -25.52 -9.92 -19.52
C LEU A 312 -24.20 -10.71 -19.50
N HIS A 313 -23.88 -11.46 -20.56
CA HIS A 313 -22.60 -12.18 -20.67
C HIS A 313 -21.36 -11.26 -20.71
N TYR A 314 -21.50 -10.05 -21.25
CA TYR A 314 -20.44 -9.04 -21.26
C TYR A 314 -20.23 -8.50 -19.84
N MET A 315 -21.33 -8.15 -19.14
CA MET A 315 -21.33 -7.68 -17.76
C MET A 315 -20.72 -8.71 -16.82
N ASP A 316 -21.11 -9.99 -16.90
CA ASP A 316 -20.58 -11.06 -16.04
C ASP A 316 -19.04 -11.16 -16.14
N ARG A 317 -18.51 -11.04 -17.36
CA ARG A 317 -17.06 -11.14 -17.60
C ARG A 317 -16.31 -9.89 -17.16
N ILE A 318 -16.92 -8.71 -17.26
CA ILE A 318 -16.34 -7.46 -16.73
C ILE A 318 -16.38 -7.47 -15.19
N GLU A 319 -17.47 -7.96 -14.59
CA GLU A 319 -17.63 -8.06 -13.14
C GLU A 319 -16.61 -9.04 -12.54
N GLU A 320 -16.33 -10.17 -13.20
CA GLU A 320 -15.26 -11.09 -12.80
C GLU A 320 -13.89 -10.39 -12.75
N LEU A 321 -13.58 -9.56 -13.74
CA LEU A 321 -12.33 -8.79 -13.80
C LEU A 321 -12.28 -7.68 -12.74
N PHE A 322 -13.40 -6.97 -12.53
CA PHE A 322 -13.47 -5.85 -11.59
C PHE A 322 -13.49 -6.30 -10.13
N THR A 323 -13.88 -7.55 -9.86
CA THR A 323 -13.83 -8.16 -8.52
C THR A 323 -12.39 -8.49 -8.09
N ASP A 324 -11.44 -8.63 -9.01
CA ASP A 324 -10.03 -8.87 -8.69
C ASP A 324 -9.32 -7.57 -8.28
N THR A 325 -9.11 -7.40 -6.98
CA THR A 325 -8.47 -6.21 -6.40
C THR A 325 -7.06 -5.98 -6.94
N GLN A 326 -6.27 -7.05 -7.18
CA GLN A 326 -4.90 -6.91 -7.67
C GLN A 326 -4.89 -6.41 -9.12
N TRP A 327 -5.84 -6.88 -9.91
CA TRP A 327 -6.03 -6.45 -11.28
C TRP A 327 -6.46 -4.97 -11.34
N VAL A 328 -7.43 -4.57 -10.51
CA VAL A 328 -7.89 -3.18 -10.41
C VAL A 328 -6.76 -2.24 -10.00
N ASP A 329 -6.01 -2.57 -8.93
CA ASP A 329 -4.89 -1.77 -8.45
C ASP A 329 -3.82 -1.59 -9.53
N THR A 330 -3.50 -2.67 -10.25
CA THR A 330 -2.53 -2.64 -11.36
C THR A 330 -2.98 -1.69 -12.47
N ASN A 331 -4.27 -1.68 -12.82
CA ASN A 331 -4.79 -0.77 -13.85
C ASN A 331 -4.72 0.70 -13.43
N PHE A 332 -5.00 1.02 -12.16
CA PHE A 332 -4.85 2.40 -11.68
C PHE A 332 -3.39 2.86 -11.66
N VAL A 333 -2.45 1.97 -11.32
CA VAL A 333 -1.01 2.25 -11.42
C VAL A 333 -0.59 2.51 -12.87
N LEU A 334 -1.09 1.73 -13.82
CA LEU A 334 -0.85 1.96 -15.25
C LEU A 334 -1.48 3.27 -15.73
N ALA A 335 -2.66 3.64 -15.22
CA ALA A 335 -3.30 4.92 -15.53
C ALA A 335 -2.47 6.11 -15.03
N ALA A 336 -1.92 6.03 -13.81
CA ALA A 336 -1.01 7.05 -13.27
C ALA A 336 0.24 7.22 -14.14
N ALA A 337 0.85 6.11 -14.57
CA ALA A 337 1.99 6.13 -15.48
C ALA A 337 1.62 6.72 -16.86
N LEU A 338 0.45 6.37 -17.41
CA LEU A 338 -0.04 6.93 -18.68
C LEU A 338 -0.26 8.45 -18.61
N VAL A 339 -0.80 8.97 -17.50
CA VAL A 339 -0.93 10.42 -17.30
C VAL A 339 0.44 11.10 -17.37
N HIS A 340 1.44 10.56 -16.67
CA HIS A 340 2.79 11.13 -16.69
C HIS A 340 3.45 11.08 -18.06
N TYR A 341 3.19 10.02 -18.82
CA TYR A 341 3.61 9.93 -20.22
C TYR A 341 2.96 11.04 -21.08
N LEU A 342 1.64 11.19 -21.02
CA LEU A 342 0.91 12.20 -21.80
C LEU A 342 1.31 13.63 -21.41
N VAL A 343 1.49 13.89 -20.12
CA VAL A 343 2.04 15.15 -19.62
C VAL A 343 3.44 15.36 -20.19
N ALA A 344 4.32 14.37 -20.16
CA ALA A 344 5.67 14.48 -20.72
C ALA A 344 5.65 14.86 -22.22
N LEU A 345 4.74 14.27 -23.01
CA LEU A 345 4.59 14.62 -24.43
C LEU A 345 4.30 16.11 -24.63
N SER A 346 3.37 16.68 -23.85
CA SER A 346 3.03 18.10 -23.93
C SER A 346 4.18 19.05 -23.52
N HIS A 347 5.16 18.55 -22.77
CA HIS A 347 6.32 19.32 -22.32
C HIS A 347 7.52 19.23 -23.27
N PHE A 348 7.52 18.31 -24.24
CA PHE A 348 8.63 18.23 -25.18
C PHE A 348 8.59 19.40 -26.18
N PRO A 349 9.69 20.16 -26.34
CA PRO A 349 9.75 21.28 -27.28
C PRO A 349 9.77 20.84 -28.75
N TRP A 350 10.08 19.57 -29.00
CA TRP A 350 9.84 18.92 -30.27
C TRP A 350 8.51 18.18 -30.18
N ASN A 351 7.55 18.46 -31.07
CA ASN A 351 6.20 17.88 -31.03
C ASN A 351 6.28 16.34 -31.15
N VAL A 352 6.32 15.63 -30.01
CA VAL A 352 6.27 14.17 -29.98
C VAL A 352 4.81 13.76 -29.99
N GLU A 353 4.40 13.07 -31.04
CA GLU A 353 3.07 12.49 -31.14
C GLU A 353 3.03 11.08 -30.55
N LEU A 354 1.87 10.69 -30.03
CA LEU A 354 1.63 9.32 -29.59
C LEU A 354 1.72 8.36 -30.80
N PRO A 355 2.39 7.19 -30.69
CA PRO A 355 2.50 6.25 -31.80
C PRO A 355 1.13 5.83 -32.33
N ALA A 356 0.94 5.88 -33.66
CA ALA A 356 -0.35 5.58 -34.28
C ALA A 356 -0.89 4.17 -33.95
N GLU A 357 0.01 3.22 -33.70
CA GLU A 357 -0.32 1.85 -33.32
C GLU A 357 -0.99 1.76 -31.94
N SER A 358 -0.68 2.68 -31.01
CA SER A 358 -1.20 2.65 -29.64
C SER A 358 -2.41 3.57 -29.41
N HIS A 359 -2.82 4.40 -30.39
CA HIS A 359 -3.99 5.29 -30.25
C HIS A 359 -5.26 4.55 -29.80
N LYS A 360 -5.54 3.40 -30.42
CA LYS A 360 -6.76 2.62 -30.12
C LYS A 360 -6.70 1.98 -28.74
N ASP A 361 -5.56 1.40 -28.38
CA ASP A 361 -5.38 0.71 -27.10
C ASP A 361 -5.44 1.70 -25.94
N VAL A 362 -4.80 2.86 -26.09
CA VAL A 362 -4.81 3.94 -25.09
C VAL A 362 -6.23 4.51 -24.92
N ALA A 363 -6.96 4.74 -26.01
CA ALA A 363 -8.35 5.21 -25.94
C ALA A 363 -9.26 4.18 -25.24
N SER A 364 -9.15 2.90 -25.61
CA SER A 364 -9.92 1.82 -24.97
C SER A 364 -9.56 1.66 -23.50
N PHE A 365 -8.30 1.88 -23.13
CA PHE A 365 -7.84 1.78 -21.75
C PHE A 365 -8.37 2.93 -20.88
N ALA A 366 -8.46 4.14 -21.43
CA ALA A 366 -9.05 5.27 -20.71
C ALA A 366 -10.54 5.08 -20.44
N VAL A 367 -11.28 4.49 -21.39
CA VAL A 367 -12.67 4.08 -21.20
C VAL A 367 -12.78 3.06 -20.08
N LEU A 368 -11.92 2.03 -20.08
CA LEU A 368 -11.85 1.04 -19.01
C LEU A 368 -11.63 1.67 -17.63
N CYS A 369 -10.69 2.61 -17.50
CA CYS A 369 -10.45 3.30 -16.23
C CYS A 369 -11.69 4.08 -15.74
N ALA A 370 -12.43 4.70 -16.66
CA ALA A 370 -13.66 5.41 -16.32
C ALA A 370 -14.78 4.45 -15.90
N GLU A 371 -14.87 3.29 -16.57
CA GLU A 371 -15.81 2.21 -16.25
C GLU A 371 -15.51 1.56 -14.91
N LEU A 372 -14.23 1.40 -14.55
CA LEU A 372 -13.79 0.92 -13.24
C LEU A 372 -14.28 1.81 -12.10
N ILE A 373 -14.08 3.13 -12.21
CA ILE A 373 -14.57 4.07 -11.20
C ILE A 373 -16.09 4.01 -11.09
N ASN A 374 -16.78 3.97 -12.22
CA ASN A 374 -18.23 3.87 -12.28
C ASN A 374 -18.76 2.62 -11.56
N TRP A 375 -18.10 1.48 -11.78
CA TRP A 375 -18.40 0.24 -11.09
C TRP A 375 -18.13 0.32 -9.59
N SER A 376 -17.00 0.89 -9.16
CA SER A 376 -16.66 1.06 -7.74
C SER A 376 -17.70 1.91 -7.00
N VAL A 377 -18.10 3.04 -7.61
CA VAL A 377 -19.15 3.94 -7.07
C VAL A 377 -20.49 3.22 -6.98
N SER A 378 -20.85 2.42 -7.98
CA SER A 378 -22.10 1.64 -7.98
C SER A 378 -22.16 0.56 -6.89
N HIS A 379 -21.00 0.10 -6.38
CA HIS A 379 -20.90 -0.93 -5.34
C HIS A 379 -20.59 -0.36 -3.94
N ASP A 380 -20.78 0.94 -3.72
CA ASP A 380 -20.47 1.64 -2.45
C ASP A 380 -18.98 1.53 -2.01
N ILE A 381 -18.08 1.21 -2.94
CA ILE A 381 -16.63 1.21 -2.72
C ILE A 381 -16.10 2.55 -3.22
N LEU A 382 -15.88 3.50 -2.32
CA LEU A 382 -15.30 4.80 -2.68
C LEU A 382 -13.84 4.59 -3.13
N PRO A 383 -13.50 4.85 -4.40
CA PRO A 383 -12.11 4.76 -4.86
C PRO A 383 -11.27 5.88 -4.25
N ASP A 384 -9.95 5.67 -4.21
CA ASP A 384 -9.04 6.67 -3.64
C ASP A 384 -9.07 7.95 -4.49
N SER A 385 -8.93 9.11 -3.82
CA SER A 385 -8.99 10.41 -4.51
C SER A 385 -7.95 10.54 -5.63
N GLU A 386 -6.80 9.90 -5.46
CA GLU A 386 -5.73 9.84 -6.44
C GLU A 386 -6.12 9.04 -7.69
N GLN A 387 -6.83 7.92 -7.52
CA GLN A 387 -7.32 7.10 -8.62
C GLN A 387 -8.33 7.88 -9.48
N ILE A 388 -9.25 8.61 -8.82
CA ILE A 388 -10.21 9.48 -9.51
C ILE A 388 -9.48 10.60 -10.26
N GLN A 389 -8.54 11.27 -9.61
CA GLN A 389 -7.75 12.34 -10.21
C GLN A 389 -6.98 11.84 -11.45
N ASN A 390 -6.32 10.68 -11.35
CA ASN A 390 -5.53 10.11 -12.45
C ASN A 390 -6.42 9.69 -13.63
N CYS A 391 -7.59 9.11 -13.37
CA CYS A 391 -8.54 8.79 -14.44
C CYS A 391 -9.05 10.05 -15.15
N LEU A 392 -9.50 11.05 -14.40
CA LEU A 392 -9.99 12.31 -14.98
C LEU A 392 -8.88 13.07 -15.72
N ALA A 393 -7.65 13.07 -15.19
CA ALA A 393 -6.49 13.63 -15.85
C ALA A 393 -6.19 12.90 -17.16
N CYS A 394 -6.21 11.56 -17.16
CA CYS A 394 -6.03 10.72 -18.35
C CYS A 394 -7.06 11.08 -19.43
N LEU A 395 -8.34 11.12 -19.07
CA LEU A 395 -9.41 11.52 -19.98
C LEU A 395 -9.22 12.93 -20.53
N SER A 396 -8.85 13.88 -19.67
CA SER A 396 -8.64 15.27 -20.09
C SER A 396 -7.49 15.42 -21.09
N LEU A 397 -6.38 14.70 -20.88
CA LEU A 397 -5.20 14.76 -21.75
C LEU A 397 -5.47 14.06 -23.09
N LEU A 398 -6.16 12.91 -23.07
CA LEU A 398 -6.51 12.19 -24.30
C LEU A 398 -7.51 12.94 -25.16
N LEU A 399 -8.44 13.68 -24.56
CA LEU A 399 -9.40 14.51 -25.30
C LEU A 399 -8.76 15.78 -25.88
N GLN A 400 -7.61 16.24 -25.34
CA GLN A 400 -6.83 17.34 -25.89
C GLN A 400 -6.03 16.92 -27.14
N GLU A 401 -5.64 15.64 -27.23
CA GLU A 401 -4.92 15.08 -28.36
C GLU A 401 -5.83 14.95 -29.60
N GLN A 402 -5.57 15.72 -30.66
CA GLN A 402 -6.45 15.80 -31.84
C GLN A 402 -6.73 14.45 -32.50
N ASN A 403 -5.71 13.59 -32.60
CA ASN A 403 -5.83 12.28 -33.25
C ASN A 403 -6.75 11.32 -32.47
N ILE A 404 -6.67 11.34 -31.14
CA ILE A 404 -7.46 10.48 -30.26
C ILE A 404 -8.88 11.03 -30.13
N HIS A 405 -9.03 12.35 -30.04
CA HIS A 405 -10.34 13.01 -30.08
C HIS A 405 -11.13 12.61 -31.35
N LEU A 406 -10.49 12.66 -32.52
CA LEU A 406 -11.10 12.26 -33.79
C LEU A 406 -11.38 10.76 -33.86
N LEU A 407 -10.58 9.93 -33.19
CA LEU A 407 -10.80 8.48 -33.10
C LEU A 407 -12.05 8.15 -32.27
N ILE A 408 -12.17 8.74 -31.07
CA ILE A 408 -13.30 8.53 -30.15
C ILE A 408 -14.61 9.04 -30.77
N GLY A 409 -14.56 10.13 -31.55
CA GLY A 409 -15.72 10.70 -32.24
C GLY A 409 -16.26 9.87 -33.41
N ARG A 410 -15.62 8.75 -33.80
CA ARG A 410 -16.10 7.89 -34.89
C ARG A 410 -17.36 7.12 -34.46
N PRO A 411 -18.30 6.86 -35.40
CA PRO A 411 -19.54 6.13 -35.09
C PRO A 411 -19.29 4.71 -34.59
N GLU A 412 -18.16 4.10 -34.95
CA GLU A 412 -17.73 2.78 -34.47
C GLU A 412 -17.46 2.74 -32.95
N HIS A 413 -17.15 3.89 -32.35
CA HIS A 413 -16.80 4.05 -30.93
C HIS A 413 -17.89 4.78 -30.13
N ALA A 414 -19.13 4.80 -30.63
CA ALA A 414 -20.25 5.45 -29.93
C ALA A 414 -20.48 4.89 -28.52
N THR A 415 -20.23 3.60 -28.30
CA THR A 415 -20.34 2.97 -26.97
C THR A 415 -19.29 3.47 -25.98
N TRP A 416 -18.08 3.82 -26.46
CA TRP A 416 -17.03 4.42 -25.62
C TRP A 416 -17.46 5.78 -25.09
N VAL A 417 -18.01 6.62 -25.97
CA VAL A 417 -18.51 7.96 -25.61
C VAL A 417 -19.64 7.85 -24.58
N CYS A 418 -20.57 6.91 -24.76
CA CYS A 418 -21.66 6.70 -23.80
C CYS A 418 -21.12 6.30 -22.43
N SER A 419 -20.24 5.30 -22.36
CA SER A 419 -19.61 4.89 -21.08
C SER A 419 -18.88 6.05 -20.41
N LEU A 420 -18.11 6.86 -21.15
CA LEU A 420 -17.41 8.01 -20.59
C LEU A 420 -18.37 9.07 -20.02
N VAL A 421 -19.44 9.38 -20.74
CA VAL A 421 -20.45 10.35 -20.28
C VAL A 421 -21.15 9.84 -19.03
N ASP A 422 -21.53 8.56 -19.00
CA ASP A 422 -22.19 7.93 -17.86
C ASP A 422 -21.27 7.91 -16.63
N SER A 423 -20.01 7.48 -16.79
CA SER A 423 -19.00 7.49 -15.72
C SER A 423 -18.79 8.89 -15.14
N VAL A 424 -18.61 9.91 -15.98
CA VAL A 424 -18.41 11.29 -15.51
C VAL A 424 -19.65 11.83 -14.81
N TYR A 425 -20.84 11.54 -15.34
CA TYR A 425 -22.09 11.93 -14.71
C TYR A 425 -22.27 11.28 -13.34
N GLN A 426 -21.98 9.98 -13.22
CA GLN A 426 -22.08 9.27 -11.95
C GLN A 426 -21.13 9.87 -10.90
N ILE A 427 -19.85 10.09 -11.25
CA ILE A 427 -18.85 10.71 -10.35
C ILE A 427 -19.29 12.10 -9.87
N LEU A 428 -19.96 12.89 -10.72
CA LEU A 428 -20.45 14.22 -10.34
C LEU A 428 -21.74 14.17 -9.51
N SER A 429 -22.52 13.10 -9.63
CA SER A 429 -23.82 12.94 -8.96
C SER A 429 -23.72 12.23 -7.61
N SER A 430 -22.69 11.40 -7.40
CA SER A 430 -22.31 10.79 -6.13
C SER A 430 -21.68 11.79 -5.19
#